data_AF-A0A6A6GT33-F1
#
_entry.id   AF-A0A6A6GT33-F1
#
_cell.length_a   1.000
_cell.length_b   1.000
_cell.length_c   1.000
_cell.angle_alpha   90.00
_cell.angle_beta   90.00
_cell.angle_gamma   90.00
#
_symmetry.space_group_name_H-M   'P 1'
#
loop_
_entity.id
_entity.type
_entity.pdbx_description
1 polymer ?
#
loop_
_entity_poly.entity_id
_entity_poly.type
_entity_poly.pdbx_seq_one_letter_code
_entity_poly.pdbx_strand_id
1 'polypeptide(L)'
;VTFYWTELADQALITSAREHSVNTAHYLLKYAATLWTNQLELIACGIAQSEYFADDHTATVEFEMSGNVWRKELMEMANTTKEMNYMKRQMNHFEQAMTLNMERLGLVIGAEAVDEKAPQAIKDAQKDFMTIQARLRPFRERVDRLNGVANELANLHAGFKSIQDGEFGLRLSVFASIVFPATLASSLFSMGDSFLPGNDLFWVYWVVSVPLVFIFAGALLFGRKP
;
A
#
# COMPACT_ATOMS: atom_id res chain seq x y z
N VAL A 1 29.71 27.09 -9.69
CA VAL A 1 29.14 28.45 -9.87
C VAL A 1 30.18 29.43 -10.39
N THR A 2 31.36 29.53 -9.77
CA THR A 2 32.47 30.40 -10.22
C THR A 2 32.87 30.18 -11.68
N PHE A 3 33.04 28.93 -12.11
CA PHE A 3 33.34 28.55 -13.49
C PHE A 3 32.34 29.11 -14.52
N TYR A 4 31.04 29.08 -14.21
CA TYR A 4 30.00 29.57 -15.13
C TYR A 4 30.04 31.09 -15.29
N TRP A 5 30.39 31.81 -14.22
CA TRP A 5 30.56 33.26 -14.27
C TRP A 5 31.82 33.72 -15.00
N THR A 6 32.86 32.88 -15.06
CA THR A 6 34.14 33.24 -15.70
C THR A 6 34.23 32.82 -17.16
N GLU A 7 33.65 31.67 -17.54
CA GLU A 7 33.83 31.07 -18.87
C GLU A 7 32.58 31.15 -19.77
N LEU A 8 31.38 31.25 -19.18
CA LEU A 8 30.10 31.03 -19.88
C LEU A 8 29.10 32.18 -19.73
N ALA A 9 29.42 33.20 -18.93
CA ALA A 9 28.51 34.31 -18.68
C ALA A 9 28.54 35.33 -19.82
N ASP A 10 27.36 35.61 -20.36
CA ASP A 10 27.17 36.64 -21.36
C ASP A 10 27.37 38.04 -20.74
N GLN A 11 27.91 38.98 -21.53
CA GLN A 11 28.26 40.32 -21.07
C GLN A 11 27.02 41.08 -20.57
N ALA A 12 25.86 40.80 -21.15
CA ALA A 12 24.57 41.33 -20.72
C ALA A 12 24.17 40.81 -19.32
N LEU A 13 24.40 39.52 -19.04
CA LEU A 13 24.11 38.90 -17.75
C LEU A 13 25.03 39.45 -16.65
N ILE A 14 26.32 39.65 -16.96
CA ILE A 14 27.30 40.26 -16.05
C ILE A 14 26.91 41.70 -15.70
N THR A 15 26.45 42.48 -16.69
CA THR A 15 25.99 43.86 -16.48
C THR A 15 24.73 43.88 -15.62
N SER A 16 23.76 43.02 -15.94
CA SER A 16 22.53 42.83 -15.15
C SER A 16 22.79 42.37 -13.71
N ALA A 17 23.85 41.58 -13.48
CA ALA A 17 24.28 41.17 -12.13
C ALA A 17 24.98 42.27 -11.33
N ARG A 18 25.60 43.25 -12.01
CA ARG A 18 26.16 44.44 -11.35
C ARG A 18 25.06 45.44 -10.97
N GLU A 19 24.03 45.58 -11.81
CA GLU A 19 22.87 46.43 -11.53
C GLU A 19 21.97 45.85 -10.43
N HIS A 20 21.75 44.54 -10.46
CA HIS A 20 20.94 43.83 -9.47
C HIS A 20 21.73 42.66 -8.90
N SER A 21 22.18 42.79 -7.65
CA SER A 21 22.99 41.77 -6.96
C SER A 21 22.33 40.39 -6.92
N VAL A 22 21.00 40.33 -6.94
CA VAL A 22 20.20 39.09 -6.99
C VAL A 22 20.51 38.24 -8.23
N ASN A 23 20.86 38.86 -9.36
CA ASN A 23 21.15 38.13 -10.60
C ASN A 23 22.47 37.34 -10.52
N THR A 24 23.33 37.59 -9.53
CA THR A 24 24.50 36.75 -9.25
C THR A 24 24.11 35.30 -8.89
N ALA A 25 22.89 35.10 -8.38
CA ALA A 25 22.35 33.78 -8.05
C ALA A 25 21.78 33.03 -9.28
N HIS A 26 21.78 33.63 -10.48
CA HIS A 26 21.16 33.03 -11.68
C HIS A 26 21.59 31.58 -11.92
N TYR A 27 22.90 31.31 -11.99
CA TYR A 27 23.40 29.94 -12.21
C TYR A 27 23.13 28.99 -11.04
N LEU A 28 23.05 29.51 -9.82
CA LEU A 28 22.72 28.70 -8.65
C LEU A 28 21.25 28.27 -8.69
N LEU A 29 20.35 29.18 -9.05
CA LEU A 29 18.92 28.91 -9.22
C LEU A 29 18.67 27.94 -10.39
N LYS A 30 19.37 28.13 -11.52
CA LYS A 30 19.37 27.17 -12.65
C LYS A 30 19.80 25.77 -12.22
N TYR A 31 20.91 25.68 -11.48
CA TYR A 31 21.41 24.39 -10.99
C TYR A 31 20.42 23.74 -10.02
N ALA A 32 19.81 24.51 -9.12
CA ALA A 32 18.76 24.02 -8.25
C ALA A 32 17.58 23.47 -9.08
N ALA A 33 17.06 24.21 -10.04
CA ALA A 33 15.97 23.76 -10.91
C ALA A 33 16.30 22.43 -11.62
N THR A 34 17.54 22.24 -12.08
CA THR A 34 18.01 20.97 -12.65
C THR A 34 17.98 19.82 -11.64
N LEU A 35 18.41 20.04 -10.39
CA LEU A 35 18.33 19.02 -9.33
C LEU A 35 16.89 18.63 -9.03
N TRP A 36 15.99 19.62 -8.95
CA TRP A 36 14.55 19.38 -8.76
C TRP A 36 13.93 18.61 -9.93
N THR A 37 14.37 18.88 -11.16
CA THR A 37 13.95 18.14 -12.35
C THR A 37 14.45 16.70 -12.32
N ASN A 38 15.71 16.46 -11.94
CA ASN A 38 16.26 15.11 -11.81
C ASN A 38 15.53 14.30 -10.73
N GLN A 39 15.21 14.93 -9.60
CA GLN A 39 14.40 14.28 -8.56
C GLN A 39 13.00 13.88 -9.08
N LEU A 40 12.40 14.72 -9.91
CA LEU A 40 11.11 14.42 -10.54
C LEU A 40 11.20 13.26 -11.54
N GLU A 41 12.30 13.13 -12.30
CA GLU A 41 12.55 11.96 -13.15
C GLU A 41 12.71 10.67 -12.34
N LEU A 42 13.42 10.72 -11.20
CA LEU A 42 13.52 9.56 -10.30
C LEU A 42 12.14 9.12 -9.76
N ILE A 43 11.27 10.08 -9.41
CA ILE A 43 9.89 9.80 -9.02
C ILE A 43 9.12 9.18 -10.19
N ALA A 44 9.29 9.70 -11.41
CA ALA A 44 8.62 9.16 -12.60
C ALA A 44 9.02 7.71 -12.89
N CYS A 45 10.31 7.37 -12.78
CA CYS A 45 10.79 6.00 -12.93
C CYS A 45 10.18 5.06 -11.87
N GLY A 46 10.12 5.47 -10.61
CA GLY A 46 9.51 4.64 -9.56
C GLY A 46 8.00 4.42 -9.76
N ILE A 47 7.29 5.42 -10.29
CA ILE A 47 5.87 5.28 -10.64
C ILE A 47 5.72 4.29 -11.80
N ALA A 48 6.53 4.42 -12.85
CA ALA A 48 6.48 3.54 -14.00
C ALA A 48 6.75 2.07 -13.62
N GLN A 49 7.70 1.82 -12.71
CA GLN A 49 7.97 0.47 -12.20
C GLN A 49 6.75 -0.08 -11.42
N SER A 50 6.09 0.76 -10.63
CA SER A 50 4.90 0.37 -9.87
C SER A 50 3.69 0.08 -10.76
N GLU A 51 3.53 0.84 -11.85
CA GLU A 51 2.50 0.60 -12.88
C GLU A 51 2.76 -0.70 -13.63
N TYR A 52 3.99 -0.95 -14.07
CA TYR A 52 4.36 -2.19 -14.75
C TYR A 52 4.03 -3.43 -13.89
N PHE A 53 4.34 -3.36 -12.59
CA PHE A 53 4.00 -4.42 -11.65
C PHE A 53 2.48 -4.63 -11.53
N ALA A 54 1.72 -3.53 -11.41
CA ALA A 54 0.27 -3.62 -11.29
C ALA A 54 -0.37 -4.24 -12.55
N ASP A 55 0.05 -3.81 -13.73
CA ASP A 55 -0.46 -4.32 -15.01
C ASP A 55 -0.15 -5.82 -15.17
N ASP A 56 1.08 -6.24 -14.89
CA ASP A 56 1.50 -7.66 -15.01
C ASP A 56 0.68 -8.58 -14.09
N HIS A 57 0.40 -8.13 -12.86
CA HIS A 57 -0.43 -8.88 -11.93
C HIS A 57 -1.90 -8.96 -12.33
N THR A 58 -2.48 -7.89 -12.88
CA THR A 58 -3.87 -7.96 -13.37
C THR A 58 -4.04 -8.93 -14.55
N ALA A 59 -2.98 -9.15 -15.34
CA ALA A 59 -3.00 -10.04 -16.50
C ALA A 59 -2.82 -11.52 -16.14
N THR A 60 -2.25 -11.84 -14.98
CA THR A 60 -1.75 -13.19 -14.64
C THR A 60 -2.55 -13.93 -13.56
N VAL A 61 -3.64 -13.36 -13.03
CA VAL A 61 -4.43 -14.03 -11.98
C VAL A 61 -5.10 -15.30 -12.53
N GLU A 62 -4.44 -16.43 -12.39
CA GLU A 62 -5.00 -17.76 -12.66
C GLU A 62 -5.96 -18.15 -11.53
N PHE A 63 -7.18 -18.59 -11.89
CA PHE A 63 -8.25 -18.91 -10.94
C PHE A 63 -8.00 -20.22 -10.15
N GLU A 64 -6.97 -21.00 -10.46
CA GLU A 64 -6.66 -22.29 -9.83
C GLU A 64 -5.30 -22.31 -9.11
N MET A 65 -5.00 -21.27 -8.34
CA MET A 65 -3.76 -21.24 -7.55
C MET A 65 -3.87 -22.02 -6.23
N SER A 66 -2.85 -22.85 -5.96
CA SER A 66 -2.64 -23.47 -4.65
C SER A 66 -2.46 -22.42 -3.56
N GLY A 67 -3.00 -22.65 -2.35
CA GLY A 67 -2.97 -21.67 -1.25
C GLY A 67 -1.57 -21.16 -0.86
N ASN A 68 -0.52 -21.94 -1.10
CA ASN A 68 0.87 -21.50 -0.88
C ASN A 68 1.37 -20.51 -1.94
N VAL A 69 0.98 -20.71 -3.21
CA VAL A 69 1.32 -19.80 -4.32
C VAL A 69 0.62 -18.47 -4.11
N TRP A 70 -0.66 -18.52 -3.77
CA TRP A 70 -1.48 -17.34 -3.50
C TRP A 70 -0.96 -16.53 -2.29
N ARG A 71 -0.50 -17.20 -1.23
CA ARG A 71 0.15 -16.53 -0.08
C ARG A 71 1.43 -15.80 -0.48
N LYS A 72 2.22 -16.36 -1.41
CA LYS A 72 3.43 -15.72 -1.92
C LYS A 72 3.08 -14.47 -2.73
N GLU A 73 2.11 -14.57 -3.64
CA GLU A 73 1.62 -13.41 -4.41
C GLU A 73 1.09 -12.30 -3.51
N LEU A 74 0.32 -12.65 -2.49
CA LEU A 74 -0.21 -11.67 -1.54
C LEU A 74 0.92 -10.94 -0.78
N MET A 75 2.00 -11.64 -0.43
CA MET A 75 3.17 -11.00 0.18
C MET A 75 3.90 -10.07 -0.80
N GLU A 76 4.02 -10.49 -2.06
CA GLU A 76 4.66 -9.70 -3.12
C GLU A 76 3.86 -8.42 -3.40
N MET A 77 2.55 -8.54 -3.59
CA MET A 77 1.63 -7.41 -3.72
C MET A 77 1.64 -6.50 -2.49
N ALA A 78 1.73 -7.06 -1.28
CA ALA A 78 1.81 -6.25 -0.05
C ALA A 78 3.12 -5.45 0.03
N ASN A 79 4.24 -6.04 -0.41
CA ASN A 79 5.51 -5.33 -0.48
C ASN A 79 5.44 -4.19 -1.52
N THR A 80 4.91 -4.45 -2.71
CA THR A 80 4.76 -3.41 -3.74
C THR A 80 3.81 -2.30 -3.29
N THR A 81 2.72 -2.64 -2.60
CA THR A 81 1.81 -1.64 -2.00
C THR A 81 2.53 -0.76 -0.97
N LYS A 82 3.45 -1.32 -0.18
CA LYS A 82 4.28 -0.54 0.75
C LYS A 82 5.20 0.42 0.00
N GLU A 83 5.81 -0.02 -1.11
CA GLU A 83 6.66 0.81 -1.96
C GLU A 83 5.87 1.96 -2.61
N MET A 84 4.68 1.68 -3.15
CA MET A 84 3.74 2.69 -3.66
C MET A 84 3.38 3.74 -2.61
N ASN A 85 3.11 3.30 -1.37
CA ASN A 85 2.83 4.21 -0.26
C ASN A 85 4.04 5.07 0.13
N TYR A 86 5.25 4.53 0.07
CA TYR A 86 6.48 5.29 0.29
C TYR A 86 6.68 6.35 -0.79
N MET A 87 6.48 5.98 -2.06
CA MET A 87 6.51 6.88 -3.22
C MET A 87 5.52 8.03 -3.07
N LYS A 88 4.27 7.73 -2.68
CA LYS A 88 3.25 8.76 -2.40
C LYS A 88 3.69 9.75 -1.32
N ARG A 89 4.28 9.26 -0.23
CA ARG A 89 4.81 10.12 0.84
C ARG A 89 5.95 11.01 0.34
N GLN A 90 6.86 10.47 -0.44
CA GLN A 90 7.97 11.23 -1.04
C GLN A 90 7.46 12.31 -2.00
N MET A 91 6.48 11.98 -2.84
CA MET A 91 5.85 12.94 -3.75
C MET A 91 5.13 14.07 -3.00
N ASN A 92 4.42 13.76 -1.92
CA ASN A 92 3.78 14.78 -1.08
C ASN A 92 4.82 15.71 -0.42
N HIS A 93 5.93 15.16 0.08
CA HIS A 93 7.00 15.96 0.65
C HIS A 93 7.66 16.85 -0.43
N PHE A 94 7.89 16.30 -1.62
CA PHE A 94 8.42 17.04 -2.77
C PHE A 94 7.48 18.19 -3.18
N GLU A 95 6.17 17.94 -3.24
CA GLU A 95 5.15 18.94 -3.52
C GLU A 95 5.13 20.06 -2.47
N GLN A 96 5.14 19.71 -1.18
CA GLN A 96 5.16 20.70 -0.10
C GLN A 96 6.40 21.59 -0.16
N ALA A 97 7.57 20.99 -0.41
CA ALA A 97 8.81 21.74 -0.54
C ALA A 97 8.82 22.61 -1.82
N MET A 98 8.26 22.11 -2.93
CA MET A 98 8.07 22.86 -4.16
C MET A 98 7.18 24.09 -3.94
N THR A 99 6.03 23.89 -3.31
CA THR A 99 5.08 24.94 -2.94
C THR A 99 5.74 26.02 -2.10
N LEU A 100 6.45 25.63 -1.04
CA LEU A 100 7.14 26.56 -0.16
C LEU A 100 8.27 27.33 -0.88
N ASN A 101 8.95 26.71 -1.85
CA ASN A 101 9.93 27.40 -2.69
C ASN A 101 9.27 28.41 -3.63
N MET A 102 8.13 28.09 -4.22
CA MET A 102 7.37 29.02 -5.06
C MET A 102 6.85 30.22 -4.24
N GLU A 103 6.31 29.98 -3.05
CA GLU A 103 5.89 31.03 -2.12
C GLU A 103 7.05 31.96 -1.76
N ARG A 104 8.24 31.41 -1.48
CA ARG A 104 9.46 32.18 -1.18
C ARG A 104 9.97 32.98 -2.37
N LEU A 105 9.71 32.54 -3.59
CA LEU A 105 10.01 33.28 -4.82
C LEU A 105 8.97 34.38 -5.09
N GLY A 106 7.94 34.52 -4.25
CA GLY A 106 6.88 35.52 -4.40
C GLY A 106 5.73 35.08 -5.30
N LEU A 107 5.67 33.81 -5.69
CA LEU A 107 4.51 33.26 -6.41
C LEU A 107 3.43 32.88 -5.41
N VAL A 108 2.23 33.43 -5.61
CA VAL A 108 1.03 32.97 -4.89
C VAL A 108 0.48 31.76 -5.64
N ILE A 109 0.25 30.65 -4.95
CA ILE A 109 -0.35 29.45 -5.53
C ILE A 109 -1.71 29.83 -6.15
N GLY A 110 -1.84 29.68 -7.46
CA GLY A 110 -3.04 30.06 -8.23
C GLY A 110 -2.94 31.40 -8.98
N ALA A 111 -1.89 32.18 -8.77
CA ALA A 111 -1.54 33.30 -9.65
C ALA A 111 -0.63 32.77 -10.76
N GLU A 112 -1.16 32.58 -11.97
CA GLU A 112 -0.41 32.05 -13.13
C GLU A 112 0.59 33.06 -13.73
N ALA A 113 0.83 34.18 -13.07
CA ALA A 113 1.67 35.26 -13.60
C ALA A 113 3.03 35.30 -12.88
N VAL A 114 4.10 35.15 -13.66
CA VAL A 114 5.46 35.51 -13.28
C VAL A 114 5.49 37.01 -12.97
N ASP A 115 6.20 37.41 -11.92
CA ASP A 115 6.35 38.83 -11.60
C ASP A 115 7.23 39.52 -12.67
N GLU A 116 6.59 40.23 -13.60
CA GLU A 116 7.27 40.97 -14.65
C GLU A 116 8.17 42.10 -14.13
N LYS A 117 8.06 42.50 -12.86
CA LYS A 117 8.92 43.51 -12.24
C LYS A 117 10.11 42.91 -11.50
N ALA A 118 10.13 41.59 -11.29
CA ALA A 118 11.22 40.93 -10.58
C ALA A 118 12.53 40.94 -11.38
N PRO A 119 13.70 40.84 -10.70
CA PRO A 119 14.99 40.60 -11.36
C PRO A 119 14.95 39.35 -12.24
N GLN A 120 15.71 39.36 -13.33
CA GLN A 120 15.73 38.28 -14.33
C GLN A 120 15.97 36.89 -13.71
N ALA A 121 16.88 36.77 -12.74
CA ALA A 121 17.15 35.50 -12.08
C ALA A 121 15.96 34.94 -11.29
N ILE A 122 15.14 35.82 -10.69
CA ILE A 122 13.92 35.40 -9.98
C ILE A 122 12.85 35.01 -10.99
N LYS A 123 12.66 35.78 -12.07
CA LYS A 123 11.70 35.46 -13.14
C LYS A 123 11.96 34.09 -13.77
N ASP A 124 13.23 33.82 -14.09
CA ASP A 124 13.63 32.54 -14.65
C ASP A 124 13.37 31.40 -13.67
N ALA A 125 13.71 31.58 -12.39
CA ALA A 125 13.43 30.60 -11.35
C ALA A 125 11.92 30.36 -11.18
N GLN A 126 11.11 31.43 -11.15
CA GLN A 126 9.65 31.33 -11.08
C GLN A 126 9.10 30.48 -12.23
N LYS A 127 9.53 30.74 -13.47
CA LYS A 127 9.14 29.97 -14.65
C LYS A 127 9.55 28.50 -14.56
N ASP A 128 10.78 28.23 -14.13
CA ASP A 128 11.30 26.87 -14.01
C ASP A 128 10.51 26.08 -12.96
N PHE A 129 10.27 26.65 -11.77
CA PHE A 129 9.51 25.98 -10.71
C PHE A 129 8.02 25.80 -11.05
N MET A 130 7.39 26.75 -11.73
CA MET A 130 6.02 26.58 -12.26
C MET A 130 5.94 25.43 -13.26
N THR A 131 6.95 25.30 -14.13
CA THR A 131 7.03 24.20 -15.09
C THR A 131 7.18 22.85 -14.38
N ILE A 132 8.02 22.77 -13.34
CA ILE A 132 8.20 21.55 -12.54
C ILE A 132 6.89 21.19 -11.81
N GLN A 133 6.19 22.17 -11.23
CA GLN A 133 4.89 21.95 -10.59
C GLN A 133 3.85 21.42 -11.59
N ALA A 134 3.77 22.00 -12.79
CA ALA A 134 2.86 21.55 -13.83
C ALA A 134 3.15 20.10 -14.25
N ARG A 135 4.42 19.70 -14.31
CA ARG A 135 4.84 18.31 -14.59
C ARG A 135 4.57 17.34 -13.45
N LEU A 136 4.54 17.81 -12.20
CA LEU A 136 4.24 16.97 -11.05
C LEU A 136 2.78 16.50 -11.01
N ARG A 137 1.85 17.33 -11.52
CA ARG A 137 0.41 17.08 -11.43
C ARG A 137 -0.04 15.76 -12.09
N PRO A 138 0.36 15.41 -13.33
CA PRO A 138 0.05 14.11 -13.91
C PRO A 138 0.58 12.92 -13.12
N PHE A 139 1.74 13.04 -12.46
CA PHE A 139 2.29 11.96 -11.63
C PHE A 139 1.45 11.71 -10.39
N ARG A 140 0.85 12.76 -9.83
CA ARG A 140 -0.08 12.63 -8.70
C ARG A 140 -1.30 11.81 -9.07
N GLU A 141 -1.92 12.14 -10.20
CA GLU A 141 -3.08 11.41 -10.71
C GLU A 141 -2.75 9.93 -10.97
N ARG A 142 -1.53 9.63 -11.44
CA ARG A 142 -1.04 8.25 -11.62
C ARG A 142 -0.92 7.50 -10.30
N VAL A 143 -0.30 8.11 -9.29
CA VAL A 143 -0.16 7.51 -7.94
C VAL A 143 -1.53 7.29 -7.29
N ASP A 144 -2.48 8.20 -7.48
CA ASP A 144 -3.83 8.04 -6.94
C ASP A 144 -4.58 6.87 -7.59
N ARG A 145 -4.34 6.59 -8.89
CA ARG A 145 -4.85 5.36 -9.54
C ARG A 145 -4.26 4.09 -8.94
N LEU A 146 -2.95 4.06 -8.71
CA LEU A 146 -2.27 2.92 -8.07
C LEU A 146 -2.77 2.66 -6.65
N ASN A 147 -3.22 3.70 -5.95
CA ASN A 147 -3.81 3.55 -4.62
C ASN A 147 -5.14 2.76 -4.65
N GLY A 148 -5.83 2.71 -5.79
CA GLY A 148 -6.98 1.82 -6.00
C GLY A 148 -6.59 0.34 -5.89
N VAL A 149 -5.52 -0.07 -6.58
CA VAL A 149 -4.98 -1.44 -6.55
C VAL A 149 -4.57 -1.84 -5.13
N ALA A 150 -3.96 -0.93 -4.38
CA ALA A 150 -3.61 -1.14 -2.97
C ALA A 150 -4.84 -1.44 -2.09
N ASN A 151 -5.95 -0.72 -2.30
CA ASN A 151 -7.19 -0.96 -1.56
C ASN A 151 -7.84 -2.30 -1.93
N GLU A 152 -7.81 -2.67 -3.22
CA GLU A 152 -8.30 -3.96 -3.68
C GLU A 152 -7.53 -5.11 -3.04
N LEU A 153 -6.20 -5.00 -2.95
CA LEU A 153 -5.36 -5.96 -2.24
C LEU A 153 -5.73 -6.07 -0.75
N ALA A 154 -5.96 -4.93 -0.07
CA ALA A 154 -6.34 -4.93 1.33
C ALA A 154 -7.67 -5.66 1.55
N ASN A 155 -8.65 -5.44 0.67
CA ASN A 155 -9.93 -6.14 0.69
C ASN A 155 -9.78 -7.64 0.41
N LEU A 156 -8.91 -8.00 -0.54
CA LEU A 156 -8.62 -9.39 -0.89
C LEU A 156 -7.92 -10.14 0.27
N HIS A 157 -6.98 -9.49 0.97
CA HIS A 157 -6.37 -10.02 2.19
C HIS A 157 -7.43 -10.21 3.29
N ALA A 158 -8.30 -9.22 3.53
CA ALA A 158 -9.39 -9.36 4.48
C ALA A 158 -10.32 -10.54 4.13
N GLY A 159 -10.64 -10.72 2.85
CA GLY A 159 -11.42 -11.85 2.35
C GLY A 159 -10.75 -13.19 2.64
N PHE A 160 -9.46 -13.34 2.35
CA PHE A 160 -8.72 -14.57 2.63
C PHE A 160 -8.62 -14.88 4.11
N LYS A 161 -8.32 -13.87 4.92
CA LYS A 161 -8.28 -14.04 6.37
C LYS A 161 -9.63 -14.54 6.89
N SER A 162 -10.73 -14.00 6.38
CA SER A 162 -12.08 -14.47 6.70
C SER A 162 -12.32 -15.93 6.29
N ILE A 163 -11.85 -16.35 5.10
CA ILE A 163 -11.93 -17.75 4.66
C ILE A 163 -11.14 -18.66 5.59
N GLN A 164 -9.90 -18.30 5.93
CA GLN A 164 -9.03 -19.08 6.81
C GLN A 164 -9.60 -19.18 8.24
N ASP A 165 -10.11 -18.06 8.78
CA ASP A 165 -10.77 -18.03 10.08
C ASP A 165 -12.06 -18.87 10.05
N GLY A 166 -12.78 -18.87 8.93
CA GLY A 166 -13.95 -19.70 8.69
C GLY A 166 -13.64 -21.21 8.65
N GLU A 167 -12.56 -21.61 7.96
CA GLU A 167 -12.08 -22.99 7.96
C GLU A 167 -11.68 -23.46 9.37
N PHE A 168 -10.93 -22.63 10.10
CA PHE A 168 -10.55 -22.93 11.47
C PHE A 168 -11.79 -23.06 12.38
N GLY A 169 -12.75 -22.14 12.23
CA GLY A 169 -14.04 -22.20 12.93
C GLY A 169 -14.85 -23.46 12.60
N LEU A 170 -14.86 -23.90 11.34
CA LEU A 170 -15.47 -25.15 10.91
C LEU A 170 -14.80 -26.36 11.56
N ARG A 171 -13.46 -26.43 11.52
CA ARG A 171 -12.69 -27.52 12.15
C ARG A 171 -12.94 -27.59 13.66
N LEU A 172 -12.96 -26.44 14.33
CA LEU A 172 -13.27 -26.35 15.76
C LEU A 172 -14.70 -26.78 16.07
N SER A 173 -15.67 -26.38 15.23
CA SER A 173 -17.07 -26.78 15.38
C SER A 173 -17.26 -28.28 15.21
N VAL A 174 -16.60 -28.88 14.22
CA VAL A 174 -16.58 -30.33 14.03
C VAL A 174 -15.95 -31.02 15.24
N PHE A 175 -14.82 -30.53 15.74
CA PHE A 175 -14.19 -31.08 16.94
C PHE A 175 -15.11 -31.01 18.17
N ALA A 176 -15.74 -29.86 18.40
CA ALA A 176 -16.71 -29.67 19.49
C ALA A 176 -17.92 -30.60 19.34
N SER A 177 -18.41 -30.82 18.11
CA SER A 177 -19.53 -31.74 17.86
C SER A 177 -19.24 -33.20 18.20
N ILE A 178 -17.97 -33.60 18.26
CA ILE A 178 -17.55 -34.95 18.66
C ILE A 178 -17.27 -35.01 20.16
N VAL A 179 -16.52 -34.04 20.68
CA VAL A 179 -16.07 -34.03 22.09
C VAL A 179 -17.23 -33.76 23.05
N PHE A 180 -18.14 -32.85 22.72
CA PHE A 180 -19.24 -32.46 23.60
C PHE A 180 -20.19 -33.64 23.93
N PRO A 181 -20.71 -34.40 22.94
CA PRO A 181 -21.52 -35.59 23.22
C PRO A 181 -20.80 -36.65 24.05
N ALA A 182 -19.52 -36.90 23.76
CA ALA A 182 -18.72 -37.88 24.50
C ALA A 182 -18.51 -37.47 25.96
N THR A 183 -18.21 -36.18 26.20
CA THR A 183 -18.03 -35.63 27.55
C THR A 183 -19.33 -35.62 28.33
N LEU A 184 -20.45 -35.29 27.68
CA LEU A 184 -21.78 -35.34 28.27
C LEU A 184 -22.17 -36.77 28.69
N ALA A 185 -21.90 -37.78 27.85
CA ALA A 185 -22.11 -39.18 28.21
C ALA A 185 -21.26 -39.59 29.42
N SER A 186 -19.97 -39.22 29.42
CA SER A 186 -19.08 -39.49 30.56
C SER A 186 -19.57 -38.85 31.86
N SER A 187 -20.03 -37.59 31.79
CA SER A 187 -20.58 -36.87 32.94
C SER A 187 -21.89 -37.47 33.45
N LEU A 188 -22.80 -37.90 32.57
CA LEU A 188 -24.10 -38.47 32.96
C LEU A 188 -23.96 -39.84 33.62
N PHE A 189 -23.05 -40.68 33.12
CA PHE A 189 -22.76 -41.98 33.73
C PHE A 189 -21.80 -41.89 34.92
N SER A 190 -21.32 -40.68 35.24
CA SER A 190 -20.43 -40.36 36.35
C SER A 190 -19.11 -41.14 36.38
N MET A 191 -18.83 -42.02 35.40
CA MET A 191 -17.78 -43.05 35.44
C MET A 191 -17.58 -43.68 36.84
N GLY A 192 -18.67 -43.83 37.59
CA GLY A 192 -18.65 -44.35 38.95
C GLY A 192 -18.89 -45.85 38.97
N ASP A 193 -18.13 -46.55 39.81
CA ASP A 193 -18.11 -48.00 40.11
C ASP A 193 -18.51 -48.96 38.98
N SER A 194 -19.78 -49.04 38.59
CA SER A 194 -20.30 -50.00 37.61
C SER A 194 -20.00 -49.65 36.14
N PHE A 195 -19.68 -48.40 35.81
CA PHE A 195 -19.42 -47.95 34.42
C PHE A 195 -17.93 -47.71 34.11
N LEU A 196 -17.03 -48.13 35.01
CA LEU A 196 -15.58 -48.02 34.82
C LEU A 196 -15.07 -48.92 33.68
N PRO A 197 -13.95 -48.55 33.03
CA PRO A 197 -13.30 -49.40 32.03
C PRO A 197 -12.94 -50.76 32.64
N GLY A 198 -13.48 -51.85 32.09
CA GLY A 198 -13.26 -53.22 32.58
C GLY A 198 -14.40 -53.79 33.45
N ASN A 199 -15.47 -53.02 33.69
CA ASN A 199 -16.66 -53.49 34.39
C ASN A 199 -17.81 -53.83 33.41
N ASP A 200 -18.77 -54.65 33.84
CA ASP A 200 -19.77 -55.28 32.96
C ASP A 200 -20.64 -54.29 32.16
N LEU A 201 -20.82 -53.05 32.65
CA LEU A 201 -21.68 -52.04 32.02
C LEU A 201 -20.92 -50.99 31.18
N PHE A 202 -19.60 -51.14 31.01
CA PHE A 202 -18.80 -50.22 30.20
C PHE A 202 -19.28 -50.09 28.75
N TRP A 203 -19.87 -51.15 28.18
CA TRP A 203 -20.38 -51.13 26.79
C TRP A 203 -21.51 -50.11 26.59
N VAL A 204 -22.28 -49.78 27.63
CA VAL A 204 -23.37 -48.79 27.58
C VAL A 204 -22.85 -47.40 27.20
N TYR A 205 -21.63 -47.05 27.63
CA TYR A 205 -20.98 -45.79 27.23
C TYR A 205 -20.85 -45.67 25.71
N TRP A 206 -20.40 -46.74 25.04
CA TRP A 206 -20.23 -46.74 23.58
C TRP A 206 -21.57 -46.73 22.85
N VAL A 207 -22.56 -47.47 23.34
CA VAL A 207 -23.91 -47.53 22.76
C VAL A 207 -24.62 -46.18 22.81
N VAL A 208 -24.36 -45.37 23.85
CA VAL A 208 -24.99 -44.06 24.00
C VAL A 208 -24.17 -42.96 23.33
N SER A 209 -22.84 -42.92 23.51
CA SER A 209 -21.99 -41.84 22.99
C SER A 209 -21.89 -41.83 21.47
N VAL A 210 -21.77 -42.99 20.82
CA VAL A 210 -21.57 -43.07 19.36
C VAL A 210 -22.77 -42.52 18.58
N PRO A 211 -24.03 -42.93 18.84
CA PRO A 211 -25.19 -42.33 18.18
C PRO A 211 -25.33 -40.84 18.47
N LEU A 212 -25.00 -40.39 19.68
CA LEU A 212 -25.10 -38.99 20.09
C LEU A 212 -24.11 -38.11 19.30
N VAL A 213 -22.88 -38.60 19.08
CA VAL A 213 -21.91 -37.95 18.17
C VAL A 213 -22.45 -37.89 16.74
N PHE A 214 -23.02 -38.98 16.21
CA PHE A 214 -23.60 -38.97 14.86
C PHE A 214 -24.77 -37.98 14.72
N ILE A 215 -25.62 -37.87 15.74
CA ILE A 215 -26.73 -36.90 15.75
C ILE A 215 -26.20 -35.47 15.75
N PHE A 216 -25.22 -35.14 16.60
CA PHE A 216 -24.65 -33.80 16.67
C PHE A 216 -23.85 -33.42 15.41
N ALA A 217 -23.00 -34.32 14.93
CA ALA A 217 -22.24 -34.11 13.70
C ALA A 217 -23.18 -34.02 12.48
N GLY A 218 -24.20 -34.87 12.43
CA GLY A 218 -25.24 -34.83 11.40
C GLY A 218 -26.04 -33.53 11.43
N ALA A 219 -26.49 -33.08 12.60
CA ALA A 219 -27.19 -31.81 12.75
C ALA A 219 -26.32 -30.61 12.29
N LEU A 220 -25.01 -30.65 12.54
CA LEU A 220 -24.08 -29.60 12.13
C LEU A 220 -23.83 -29.60 10.60
N LEU A 221 -23.72 -30.78 9.99
CA LEU A 221 -23.51 -30.92 8.54
C LEU A 221 -24.79 -30.67 7.72
N PHE A 222 -25.95 -31.14 8.20
CA PHE A 222 -27.23 -31.03 7.49
C PHE A 222 -28.06 -29.80 7.88
N GLY A 223 -27.86 -29.24 9.07
CA GLY A 223 -28.47 -27.98 9.50
C GLY A 223 -27.87 -26.75 8.80
N ARG A 224 -26.85 -26.95 7.97
CA ARG A 224 -26.17 -25.93 7.17
C ARG A 224 -26.70 -25.89 5.73
N LYS A 225 -28.02 -26.07 5.53
CA LYS A 225 -28.71 -25.63 4.31
C LYS A 225 -29.25 -24.21 4.52
N PRO A 226 -29.13 -23.31 3.53
CA PRO A 226 -29.59 -21.93 3.62
C PRO A 226 -31.09 -21.85 3.89
#